data_AF-L8WLZ3-F1
#
_entry.id   AF-L8WLZ3-F1
#
_cell.length_a   1.000
_cell.length_b   1.000
_cell.length_c   1.000
_cell.angle_alpha   90.00
_cell.angle_beta   90.00
_cell.angle_gamma   90.00
#
_symmetry.space_group_name_H-M   'P 1'
#
loop_
_entity.id
_entity.type
_entity.pdbx_description
1 polymer ?
#
loop_
_entity_poly.entity_id
_entity_poly.type
_entity_poly.pdbx_seq_one_letter_code
_entity_poly.pdbx_strand_id
1 'polypeptide(L)'
;MNQAGDAVPEPAPFVDNPRLWEGLPSQTNRYDDVFISRGPRATRTMMPGSRSALANIDGDARPQLIAVPTGWTEYIHPAEGRPYYYNSELRIVTETYIRHPSQLTFIEEWYSVFRELRNRVLPSATNFDVFLDCDGRNTCRYYMIDHANRTICWLRQRQTSDIGIADVRSVLGLRALLFEEYWTHLEYVPKNENHLGAVRSELQGALASCLLDHMTSEGSTSPFTKTECKSYLFALNQAAESGHIPDYGFTSRNVNLYGQYGARLDRTATVEGRRHPPRSEGYMYKNVLLGGGPVIHLNRLENLWVDRIIYTHHWRGLLNDLIEEWSMAVAGI
;
A
#
# COMPACT_ATOMS: atom_id res chain seq x y z
N MET A 1 -2.38 -53.58 -41.16
CA MET A 1 -3.18 -52.72 -40.26
C MET A 1 -2.23 -52.26 -39.16
N ASN A 2 -1.43 -51.22 -39.44
CA ASN A 2 -0.56 -50.60 -38.44
C ASN A 2 -1.12 -49.19 -38.23
N GLN A 3 -1.79 -48.97 -37.10
CA GLN A 3 -2.16 -47.62 -36.67
C GLN A 3 -0.91 -46.95 -36.10
N ALA A 4 -0.48 -45.89 -36.77
CA ALA A 4 0.49 -44.95 -36.23
C ALA A 4 -0.14 -44.30 -34.99
N GLY A 5 0.53 -44.41 -33.86
CA GLY A 5 0.17 -43.65 -32.67
C GLY A 5 0.52 -42.19 -32.90
N ASP A 6 -0.49 -41.33 -32.94
CA ASP A 6 -0.30 -39.89 -32.90
C ASP A 6 0.43 -39.52 -31.60
N ALA A 7 1.70 -39.14 -31.75
CA ALA A 7 2.46 -38.52 -30.67
C ALA A 7 1.81 -37.16 -30.38
N VAL A 8 1.23 -37.04 -29.18
CA VAL A 8 0.79 -35.76 -28.63
C VAL A 8 2.00 -34.81 -28.66
N PRO A 9 1.91 -33.64 -29.33
CA PRO A 9 3.04 -32.72 -29.36
C PRO A 9 3.34 -32.27 -27.92
N GLU A 10 4.59 -32.46 -27.49
CA GLU A 10 5.06 -31.89 -26.23
C GLU A 10 4.82 -30.37 -26.27
N PRO A 11 4.21 -29.78 -25.23
CA PRO A 11 4.01 -28.34 -25.18
C PRO A 11 5.37 -27.66 -25.26
N ALA A 12 5.49 -26.66 -26.14
CA ALA A 12 6.70 -25.89 -26.33
C ALA A 12 7.31 -25.47 -24.96
N PRO A 13 8.64 -25.47 -24.80
CA PRO A 13 9.27 -25.07 -23.55
C PRO A 13 8.84 -23.65 -23.21
N PHE A 14 8.13 -23.52 -22.08
CA PHE A 14 7.66 -22.24 -21.57
C PHE A 14 8.86 -21.35 -21.29
N VAL A 15 8.95 -20.25 -22.01
CA VAL A 15 9.93 -19.21 -21.72
C VAL A 15 9.38 -18.47 -20.51
N ASP A 16 9.96 -18.73 -19.35
CA ASP A 16 9.73 -17.90 -18.18
C ASP A 16 10.07 -16.45 -18.57
N ASN A 17 9.05 -15.60 -18.71
CA ASN A 17 9.26 -14.24 -19.18
C ASN A 17 9.70 -13.38 -17.99
N PRO A 18 11.00 -13.01 -17.87
CA PRO A 18 11.51 -12.30 -16.70
C PRO A 18 10.95 -10.87 -16.60
N ARG A 19 10.27 -10.40 -17.65
CA ARG A 19 9.64 -9.08 -17.71
C ARG A 19 8.24 -9.04 -17.08
N LEU A 20 7.60 -10.20 -16.89
CA LEU A 20 6.46 -10.32 -15.97
C LEU A 20 7.04 -10.59 -14.59
N TRP A 21 6.90 -9.68 -13.63
CA TRP A 21 7.60 -9.77 -12.35
C TRP A 21 6.67 -9.55 -11.15
N GLU A 22 7.03 -10.18 -10.03
CA GLU A 22 6.28 -10.17 -8.78
C GLU A 22 6.49 -8.87 -8.01
N GLY A 23 5.43 -8.11 -7.73
CA GLY A 23 5.53 -6.89 -6.92
C GLY A 23 4.51 -6.80 -5.81
N LEU A 24 4.66 -5.80 -4.94
CA LEU A 24 3.72 -5.50 -3.87
C LEU A 24 2.79 -4.34 -4.23
N PRO A 25 1.57 -4.30 -3.68
CA PRO A 25 0.72 -3.11 -3.64
C PRO A 25 1.48 -1.88 -3.12
N SER A 26 2.22 -1.98 -2.02
CA SER A 26 2.97 -0.85 -1.43
C SER A 26 4.10 -0.29 -2.31
N GLN A 27 4.53 -1.02 -3.35
CA GLN A 27 5.64 -0.64 -4.24
C GLN A 27 5.17 0.07 -5.52
N THR A 28 4.04 0.79 -5.48
CA THR A 28 3.53 1.46 -6.69
C THR A 28 4.26 2.78 -6.98
N ASN A 29 4.42 3.08 -8.27
CA ASN A 29 4.82 4.41 -8.75
C ASN A 29 3.60 5.36 -8.84
N ARG A 30 2.55 5.11 -8.05
CA ARG A 30 1.26 5.78 -8.18
C ARG A 30 1.37 7.30 -8.06
N TYR A 31 2.28 7.79 -7.22
CA TYR A 31 2.49 9.21 -6.98
C TYR A 31 3.61 9.83 -7.83
N ASP A 32 4.39 9.00 -8.54
CA ASP A 32 5.52 9.45 -9.36
C ASP A 32 5.09 9.71 -10.82
N ASP A 33 4.10 8.97 -11.32
CA ASP A 33 3.55 9.09 -12.68
C ASP A 33 2.56 10.26 -12.83
N VAL A 34 3.00 11.47 -12.51
CA VAL A 34 2.28 12.68 -12.91
C VAL A 34 2.58 12.94 -14.38
N PHE A 35 1.61 12.72 -15.27
CA PHE A 35 1.73 13.09 -16.69
C PHE A 35 2.06 14.59 -16.81
N ILE A 36 3.35 14.91 -16.95
CA ILE A 36 3.79 16.26 -17.29
C ILE A 36 3.48 16.45 -18.78
N SER A 37 2.39 17.16 -19.07
CA SER A 37 2.10 17.66 -20.42
C SER A 37 3.33 18.37 -20.96
N ARG A 38 4.05 17.75 -21.90
CA ARG A 38 5.21 18.36 -22.58
C ARG A 38 4.82 19.39 -23.65
N GLY A 39 3.55 19.78 -23.73
CA GLY A 39 3.04 20.79 -24.66
C GLY A 39 2.34 21.96 -23.95
N PRO A 40 2.21 23.12 -24.64
CA PRO A 40 1.42 24.24 -24.14
C PRO A 40 -0.03 23.82 -23.90
N ARG A 41 -0.66 24.34 -22.85
CA ARG A 41 -2.08 24.12 -22.60
C ARG A 41 -2.87 24.69 -23.78
N ALA A 42 -3.57 23.81 -24.52
CA ALA A 42 -4.43 24.24 -25.62
C ALA A 42 -5.64 25.03 -25.09
N THR A 43 -5.86 26.23 -25.61
CA THR A 43 -7.07 27.02 -25.34
C THR A 43 -8.28 26.32 -25.97
N ARG A 44 -9.34 26.11 -25.20
CA ARG A 44 -10.57 25.46 -25.66
C ARG A 44 -11.66 26.48 -25.90
N THR A 45 -12.33 26.39 -27.05
CA THR A 45 -13.48 27.24 -27.39
C THR A 45 -14.76 26.48 -27.14
N MET A 46 -15.67 27.04 -26.32
CA MET A 46 -17.00 26.48 -26.12
C MET A 46 -17.97 27.10 -27.13
N MET A 47 -18.68 26.28 -27.91
CA MET A 47 -19.68 26.78 -28.83
C MET A 47 -20.99 27.14 -28.10
N PRO A 48 -21.55 28.35 -28.28
CA PRO A 48 -22.85 28.71 -27.74
C PRO A 48 -23.95 27.74 -28.21
N GLY A 49 -24.85 27.36 -27.31
CA GLY A 49 -25.97 26.45 -27.64
C GLY A 49 -25.64 24.95 -27.58
N SER A 50 -24.39 24.57 -27.33
CA SER A 50 -24.04 23.17 -27.04
C SER A 50 -24.62 22.73 -25.68
N ARG A 51 -25.46 21.69 -25.69
CA ARG A 51 -26.05 21.11 -24.46
C ARG A 51 -25.10 20.14 -23.74
N SER A 52 -23.94 19.84 -24.31
CA SER A 52 -22.98 18.88 -23.73
C SER A 52 -21.54 19.27 -24.07
N ALA A 53 -20.67 19.24 -23.06
CA ALA A 53 -19.23 19.43 -23.24
C ALA A 53 -18.62 18.38 -24.21
N LEU A 54 -19.28 17.23 -24.40
CA LEU A 54 -18.89 16.17 -25.33
C LEU A 54 -19.12 16.52 -26.81
N ALA A 55 -19.96 17.51 -27.11
CA ALA A 55 -20.23 17.95 -28.47
C ALA A 55 -19.19 18.95 -29.00
N ASN A 56 -18.26 19.39 -28.15
CA ASN A 56 -17.08 20.15 -28.57
C ASN A 56 -16.03 19.12 -29.05
N ILE A 57 -16.00 18.86 -30.36
CA ILE A 57 -15.04 17.94 -30.96
C ILE A 57 -13.66 18.62 -30.93
N ASP A 58 -12.78 18.12 -30.05
CA ASP A 58 -11.36 18.47 -30.03
C ASP A 58 -10.70 17.94 -31.31
N GLY A 59 -10.24 18.83 -32.19
CA GLY A 59 -9.33 18.51 -33.29
C GLY A 59 -7.87 18.38 -32.84
N ASP A 60 -7.64 17.89 -31.62
CA ASP A 60 -6.32 17.85 -31.00
C ASP A 60 -5.59 16.56 -31.40
N ALA A 61 -4.30 16.66 -31.74
CA ALA A 61 -3.41 15.54 -32.07
C ALA A 61 -3.07 14.63 -30.85
N ARG A 62 -3.99 14.54 -29.88
CA ARG A 62 -3.90 13.62 -28.76
C ARG A 62 -4.24 12.21 -29.28
N PRO A 63 -3.66 11.15 -28.70
CA PRO A 63 -4.08 9.80 -29.03
C PRO A 63 -5.60 9.72 -28.87
N GLN A 64 -6.29 9.23 -29.92
CA GLN A 64 -7.73 9.07 -29.90
C GLN A 64 -8.08 8.13 -28.75
N LEU A 65 -8.56 8.71 -27.66
CA LEU A 65 -9.02 7.94 -26.52
C LEU A 65 -10.26 7.17 -26.93
N ILE A 66 -10.24 5.86 -26.69
CA ILE A 66 -11.40 5.02 -26.93
C ILE A 66 -12.39 5.12 -25.77
N ALA A 67 -13.63 4.71 -26.03
CA ALA A 67 -14.56 4.38 -24.96
C ALA A 67 -13.99 3.22 -24.12
N VAL A 68 -14.52 3.05 -22.92
CA VAL A 68 -14.15 1.90 -22.07
C VAL A 68 -14.42 0.61 -22.85
N PRO A 69 -13.43 -0.28 -23.03
CA PRO A 69 -13.59 -1.49 -23.84
C PRO A 69 -14.66 -2.42 -23.26
N THR A 70 -15.28 -3.23 -24.14
CA THR A 70 -16.28 -4.21 -23.71
C THR A 70 -15.70 -5.19 -22.67
N GLY A 71 -16.46 -5.48 -21.61
CA GLY A 71 -16.04 -6.33 -20.49
C GLY A 71 -15.27 -5.59 -19.39
N TRP A 72 -14.88 -4.33 -19.63
CA TRP A 72 -14.24 -3.48 -18.63
C TRP A 72 -15.21 -2.50 -17.99
N THR A 73 -15.01 -2.24 -16.71
CA THR A 73 -15.68 -1.18 -15.96
C THR A 73 -14.64 -0.17 -15.50
N GLU A 74 -14.88 1.11 -15.81
CA GLU A 74 -14.08 2.23 -15.31
C GLU A 74 -14.64 2.66 -13.94
N TYR A 75 -13.74 2.78 -12.98
CA TYR A 75 -14.01 3.33 -11.68
C TYR A 75 -13.12 4.54 -11.44
N ILE A 76 -13.58 5.43 -10.54
CA ILE A 76 -12.83 6.60 -10.12
C ILE A 76 -12.59 6.46 -8.63
N HIS A 77 -11.32 6.51 -8.22
CA HIS A 77 -10.97 6.48 -6.82
C HIS A 77 -11.66 7.66 -6.08
N PRO A 78 -12.42 7.42 -5.00
CA PRO A 78 -13.29 8.45 -4.41
C PRO A 78 -12.54 9.62 -3.77
N ALA A 79 -11.37 9.38 -3.15
CA ALA A 79 -10.57 10.45 -2.54
C ALA A 79 -9.56 11.09 -3.50
N GLU A 80 -8.76 10.26 -4.19
CA GLU A 80 -7.67 10.72 -5.06
C GLU A 80 -8.08 11.04 -6.51
N GLY A 81 -9.23 10.56 -6.98
CA GLY A 81 -9.73 10.82 -8.34
C GLY A 81 -9.03 10.06 -9.47
N ARG A 82 -8.04 9.21 -9.17
CA ARG A 82 -7.34 8.40 -10.18
C ARG A 82 -8.29 7.34 -10.76
N PRO A 83 -8.38 7.20 -12.10
CA PRO A 83 -9.16 6.14 -12.71
C PRO A 83 -8.46 4.78 -12.58
N TYR A 84 -9.25 3.74 -12.39
CA TYR A 84 -8.81 2.35 -12.46
C TYR A 84 -9.87 1.51 -13.17
N TYR A 85 -9.47 0.35 -13.66
CA TYR A 85 -10.26 -0.48 -14.55
C TYR A 85 -10.33 -1.90 -14.03
N TYR A 86 -11.52 -2.49 -14.11
CA TYR A 86 -11.75 -3.88 -13.71
C TYR A 86 -12.47 -4.64 -14.82
N ASN A 87 -11.97 -5.83 -15.14
CA ASN A 87 -12.64 -6.78 -16.02
C ASN A 87 -13.16 -7.94 -15.17
N SER A 88 -14.49 -8.07 -15.05
CA SER A 88 -15.13 -9.05 -14.18
C SER A 88 -15.05 -10.49 -14.69
N GLU A 89 -15.01 -10.68 -16.00
CA GLU A 89 -14.91 -12.00 -16.64
C GLU A 89 -13.49 -12.57 -16.52
N LEU A 90 -12.49 -11.72 -16.78
CA LEU A 90 -11.08 -12.08 -16.74
C LEU A 90 -10.45 -11.93 -15.35
N ARG A 91 -11.15 -11.24 -14.43
CA ARG A 91 -10.73 -10.86 -13.08
C ARG A 91 -9.44 -10.07 -13.04
N ILE A 92 -9.34 -9.09 -13.93
CA ILE A 92 -8.16 -8.22 -14.05
C ILE A 92 -8.49 -6.87 -13.42
N VAL A 93 -7.60 -6.38 -12.57
CA VAL A 93 -7.59 -5.02 -12.05
C VAL A 93 -6.36 -4.31 -12.59
N THR A 94 -6.50 -3.08 -13.05
CA THR A 94 -5.36 -2.27 -13.47
C THR A 94 -5.61 -0.78 -13.30
N GLU A 95 -4.55 -0.03 -13.04
CA GLU A 95 -4.56 1.43 -13.04
C GLU A 95 -3.94 2.02 -14.30
N THR A 96 -3.49 1.15 -15.21
CA THR A 96 -3.04 1.55 -16.53
C THR A 96 -4.22 2.13 -17.30
N TYR A 97 -4.03 3.28 -17.94
CA TYR A 97 -5.11 4.00 -18.63
C TYR A 97 -5.50 3.31 -19.95
N ILE A 98 -6.33 2.26 -19.87
CA ILE A 98 -6.70 1.40 -21.02
C ILE A 98 -7.55 2.11 -22.08
N ARG A 99 -8.07 3.30 -21.80
CA ARG A 99 -8.69 4.16 -22.82
C ARG A 99 -7.68 4.66 -23.86
N HIS A 100 -6.39 4.51 -23.59
CA HIS A 100 -5.34 4.64 -24.60
C HIS A 100 -5.14 3.28 -25.31
N PRO A 101 -5.36 3.18 -26.64
CA PRO A 101 -5.32 1.90 -27.36
C PRO A 101 -4.04 1.08 -27.19
N SER A 102 -2.88 1.75 -27.16
CA SER A 102 -1.61 1.04 -26.94
C SER A 102 -1.52 0.42 -25.55
N GLN A 103 -2.07 1.08 -24.53
CA GLN A 103 -2.01 0.60 -23.16
C GLN A 103 -2.94 -0.59 -22.95
N LEU A 104 -4.13 -0.57 -23.56
CA LEU A 104 -5.01 -1.73 -23.61
C LEU A 104 -4.30 -2.93 -24.26
N THR A 105 -3.65 -2.70 -25.40
CA THR A 105 -2.91 -3.75 -26.11
C THR A 105 -1.85 -4.38 -25.19
N PHE A 106 -1.11 -3.58 -24.42
CA PHE A 106 -0.10 -4.10 -23.50
C PHE A 106 -0.71 -4.90 -22.36
N ILE A 107 -1.82 -4.45 -21.78
CA ILE A 107 -2.54 -5.18 -20.74
C ILE A 107 -3.03 -6.54 -21.27
N GLU A 108 -3.58 -6.59 -22.48
CA GLU A 108 -4.04 -7.83 -23.11
C GLU A 108 -2.88 -8.79 -23.43
N GLU A 109 -1.79 -8.27 -23.99
CA GLU A 109 -0.55 -9.02 -24.25
C GLU A 109 -0.01 -9.63 -22.95
N TRP A 110 0.15 -8.83 -21.88
CA TRP A 110 0.66 -9.30 -20.59
C TRP A 110 -0.29 -10.23 -19.86
N TYR A 111 -1.60 -10.00 -19.95
CA TYR A 111 -2.59 -10.91 -19.40
C TYR A 111 -2.51 -12.30 -20.05
N SER A 112 -2.27 -12.37 -21.37
CA SER A 112 -2.10 -13.66 -22.04
C SER A 112 -0.93 -14.46 -21.46
N VAL A 113 0.22 -13.79 -21.22
CA VAL A 113 1.41 -14.39 -20.60
C VAL A 113 1.13 -14.83 -19.17
N PHE A 114 0.49 -13.97 -18.37
CA PHE A 114 0.10 -14.29 -16.99
C PHE A 114 -0.86 -15.48 -16.94
N ARG A 115 -1.87 -15.52 -17.82
CA ARG A 115 -2.88 -16.58 -17.87
C ARG A 115 -2.25 -17.93 -18.16
N GLU A 116 -1.31 -18.01 -19.10
CA GLU A 116 -0.57 -19.24 -19.39
C GLU A 116 0.23 -19.72 -18.17
N LEU A 117 0.94 -18.81 -17.51
CA LEU A 117 1.70 -19.11 -16.29
C LEU A 117 0.77 -19.61 -15.17
N ARG A 118 -0.36 -18.92 -14.93
CA ARG A 118 -1.35 -19.29 -13.92
C ARG A 118 -1.93 -20.67 -14.17
N ASN A 119 -2.37 -20.94 -15.40
CA ASN A 119 -2.99 -22.21 -15.76
C ASN A 119 -2.03 -23.40 -15.59
N ARG A 120 -0.72 -23.17 -15.67
CA ARG A 120 0.31 -24.19 -15.45
C ARG A 120 0.64 -24.38 -13.97
N VAL A 121 0.83 -23.30 -13.22
CA VAL A 121 1.32 -23.36 -11.83
C VAL A 121 0.19 -23.51 -10.82
N LEU A 122 -0.89 -22.75 -10.98
CA LEU A 122 -2.00 -22.73 -10.04
C LEU A 122 -3.35 -22.67 -10.76
N PRO A 123 -3.74 -23.76 -11.48
CA PRO A 123 -5.02 -23.81 -12.20
C PRO A 123 -6.25 -23.64 -11.30
N SER A 124 -6.13 -23.91 -9.99
CA SER A 124 -7.22 -23.75 -9.03
C SER A 124 -7.50 -22.30 -8.63
N ALA A 125 -6.59 -21.36 -8.89
CA ALA A 125 -6.75 -19.95 -8.52
C ALA A 125 -7.52 -19.13 -9.56
N THR A 126 -8.56 -19.72 -10.16
CA THR A 126 -9.44 -19.02 -11.11
C THR A 126 -10.33 -17.99 -10.42
N ASN A 127 -10.51 -18.10 -9.11
CA ASN A 127 -11.29 -17.18 -8.29
C ASN A 127 -10.45 -16.02 -7.71
N PHE A 128 -9.17 -15.93 -8.04
CA PHE A 128 -8.33 -14.83 -7.57
C PHE A 128 -8.37 -13.71 -8.60
N ASP A 129 -8.43 -12.48 -8.11
CA ASP A 129 -8.28 -11.31 -8.96
C ASP A 129 -6.77 -11.10 -9.20
N VAL A 130 -6.39 -10.59 -10.36
CA VAL A 130 -5.00 -10.25 -10.69
C VAL A 130 -4.89 -8.76 -10.90
N PHE A 131 -3.92 -8.14 -10.23
CA PHE A 131 -3.54 -6.78 -10.52
C PHE A 131 -2.40 -6.77 -11.53
N LEU A 132 -2.54 -5.99 -12.60
CA LEU A 132 -1.51 -5.80 -13.62
C LEU A 132 -1.16 -4.32 -13.74
N ASP A 133 0.14 -4.04 -13.71
CA ASP A 133 0.69 -2.70 -13.91
C ASP A 133 1.82 -2.75 -14.92
N CYS A 134 1.56 -2.18 -16.10
CA CYS A 134 2.45 -2.24 -17.25
C CYS A 134 3.21 -0.93 -17.41
N ASP A 135 4.53 -0.99 -17.38
CA ASP A 135 5.40 0.11 -17.85
C ASP A 135 5.58 0.00 -19.37
N GLY A 136 4.51 0.32 -20.09
CA GLY A 136 4.44 0.17 -21.54
C GLY A 136 4.63 -1.29 -22.00
N ARG A 137 5.53 -1.51 -22.97
CA ARG A 137 5.84 -2.86 -23.50
C ARG A 137 6.94 -3.62 -22.77
N ASN A 138 7.69 -2.98 -21.88
CA ASN A 138 8.93 -3.57 -21.42
C ASN A 138 8.75 -4.50 -20.24
N THR A 139 7.93 -4.12 -19.26
CA THR A 139 7.70 -4.93 -18.06
C THR A 139 6.25 -4.83 -17.61
N CYS A 140 5.81 -5.87 -16.92
CA CYS A 140 4.52 -5.90 -16.25
C CYS A 140 4.72 -6.45 -14.84
N ARG A 141 4.34 -5.65 -13.86
CA ARG A 141 4.27 -6.06 -12.46
C ARG A 141 2.93 -6.71 -12.21
N TYR A 142 2.94 -7.80 -11.45
CA TYR A 142 1.70 -8.46 -11.04
C TYR A 142 1.73 -8.93 -9.59
N TYR A 143 0.53 -9.07 -9.04
CA TYR A 143 0.23 -9.85 -7.85
C TYR A 143 -1.20 -10.36 -7.95
N MET A 144 -1.48 -11.47 -7.27
CA MET A 144 -2.81 -12.07 -7.19
C MET A 144 -3.45 -11.76 -5.85
N ILE A 145 -4.76 -11.56 -5.86
CA ILE A 145 -5.56 -11.17 -4.70
C ILE A 145 -6.46 -12.33 -4.29
N ASP A 146 -6.24 -12.84 -3.08
CA ASP A 146 -7.10 -13.83 -2.44
C ASP A 146 -8.04 -13.13 -1.46
N HIS A 147 -9.26 -12.82 -1.93
CA HIS A 147 -10.29 -12.22 -1.09
C HIS A 147 -10.81 -13.15 0.02
N ALA A 148 -10.68 -14.47 -0.14
CA ALA A 148 -11.15 -15.43 0.87
C ALA A 148 -10.22 -15.43 2.09
N ASN A 149 -8.90 -15.39 1.86
CA ASN A 149 -7.92 -15.33 2.94
C ASN A 149 -7.50 -13.90 3.35
N ARG A 150 -7.92 -12.88 2.58
CA ARG A 150 -7.52 -11.47 2.72
C ARG A 150 -6.00 -11.31 2.64
N THR A 151 -5.40 -11.92 1.63
CA THR A 151 -3.94 -11.90 1.40
C THR A 151 -3.63 -11.76 -0.08
N ILE A 152 -2.39 -11.38 -0.39
CA ILE A 152 -1.86 -11.45 -1.75
C ILE A 152 -0.93 -12.66 -1.94
N CYS A 153 -0.73 -13.07 -3.19
CA CYS A 153 0.20 -14.13 -3.54
C CYS A 153 0.75 -13.98 -4.97
N TRP A 154 1.69 -14.85 -5.34
CA TRP A 154 2.34 -14.87 -6.65
C TRP A 154 2.40 -16.29 -7.21
N LEU A 155 2.72 -16.39 -8.50
CA LEU A 155 2.83 -17.68 -9.19
C LEU A 155 4.24 -18.27 -9.14
N ARG A 156 5.27 -17.47 -8.86
CA ARG A 156 6.64 -17.95 -8.80
C ARG A 156 7.15 -17.97 -7.36
N GLN A 157 8.05 -18.92 -7.10
CA GLN A 157 8.80 -18.94 -5.86
C GLN A 157 9.78 -17.78 -5.84
N ARG A 158 9.75 -17.01 -4.76
CA ARG A 158 10.65 -15.87 -4.50
C ARG A 158 11.01 -15.83 -3.03
N GLN A 159 12.18 -15.29 -2.72
CA GLN A 159 12.48 -14.93 -1.34
C GLN A 159 11.74 -13.64 -1.00
N THR A 160 11.35 -13.48 0.26
CA THR A 160 10.67 -12.25 0.74
C THR A 160 11.51 -11.01 0.44
N SER A 161 12.82 -11.10 0.60
CA SER A 161 13.79 -10.04 0.27
C SER A 161 13.74 -9.60 -1.19
N ASP A 162 13.52 -10.54 -2.12
CA ASP A 162 13.55 -10.25 -3.56
C ASP A 162 12.34 -9.42 -3.99
N ILE A 163 11.22 -9.56 -3.28
CA ILE A 163 9.97 -8.81 -3.52
C ILE A 163 9.89 -7.59 -2.58
N GLY A 164 10.91 -7.34 -1.75
CA GLY A 164 10.94 -6.21 -0.82
C GLY A 164 10.05 -6.37 0.42
N ILE A 165 9.67 -7.60 0.76
CA ILE A 165 9.06 -7.92 2.06
C ILE A 165 10.18 -8.03 3.10
N ALA A 166 10.02 -7.32 4.22
CA ALA A 166 10.98 -7.38 5.33
C ALA A 166 11.13 -8.80 5.88
N ASP A 167 12.30 -9.11 6.44
CA ASP A 167 12.55 -10.40 7.07
C ASP A 167 11.62 -10.60 8.29
N VAL A 168 11.05 -11.80 8.42
CA VAL A 168 10.01 -12.11 9.40
C VAL A 168 10.40 -13.31 10.26
N ARG A 169 10.14 -13.19 11.55
CA ARG A 169 10.45 -14.23 12.55
C ARG A 169 9.59 -15.49 12.43
N SER A 170 8.41 -15.36 11.82
CA SER A 170 7.41 -16.41 11.80
C SER A 170 6.52 -16.33 10.57
N VAL A 171 5.90 -17.45 10.24
CA VAL A 171 4.86 -17.53 9.18
C VAL A 171 3.65 -16.65 9.52
N LEU A 172 3.35 -16.46 10.80
CA LEU A 172 2.28 -15.55 11.23
C LEU A 172 2.64 -14.09 10.89
N GLY A 173 3.90 -13.71 11.08
CA GLY A 173 4.42 -12.40 10.67
C GLY A 173 4.33 -12.20 9.15
N LEU A 174 4.71 -13.20 8.36
CA LEU A 174 4.54 -13.16 6.91
C LEU A 174 3.07 -12.96 6.52
N ARG A 175 2.16 -13.76 7.11
CA ARG A 175 0.72 -13.66 6.84
C ARG A 175 0.18 -12.27 7.19
N ALA A 176 0.66 -11.68 8.28
CA ALA A 176 0.22 -10.37 8.73
C ALA A 176 0.72 -9.23 7.81
N LEU A 177 1.93 -9.35 7.25
CA LEU A 177 2.42 -8.44 6.20
C LEU A 177 1.63 -8.59 4.89
N LEU A 178 1.37 -9.82 4.44
CA LEU A 178 0.56 -10.06 3.23
C LEU A 178 -0.88 -9.58 3.39
N PHE A 179 -1.40 -9.58 4.62
CA PHE A 179 -2.69 -9.02 4.97
C PHE A 179 -2.69 -7.49 4.91
N GLU A 180 -1.63 -6.82 5.35
CA GLU A 180 -1.46 -5.37 5.18
C GLU A 180 -1.43 -4.98 3.70
N GLU A 181 -0.66 -5.69 2.89
CA GLU A 181 -0.61 -5.45 1.44
C GLU A 181 -1.97 -5.66 0.76
N TYR A 182 -2.77 -6.62 1.23
CA TYR A 182 -4.14 -6.80 0.76
C TYR A 182 -5.01 -5.55 1.04
N TRP A 183 -4.89 -4.95 2.22
CA TRP A 183 -5.63 -3.71 2.52
C TRP A 183 -5.10 -2.52 1.74
N THR A 184 -3.79 -2.43 1.53
CA THR A 184 -3.18 -1.42 0.65
C THR A 184 -3.74 -1.53 -0.78
N HIS A 185 -3.92 -2.75 -1.31
CA HIS A 185 -4.58 -2.94 -2.61
C HIS A 185 -6.03 -2.42 -2.58
N LEU A 186 -6.81 -2.77 -1.56
CA LEU A 186 -8.19 -2.29 -1.43
C LEU A 186 -8.28 -0.77 -1.26
N GLU A 187 -7.26 -0.14 -0.66
CA GLU A 187 -7.13 1.31 -0.60
C GLU A 187 -7.01 1.90 -2.00
N TYR A 188 -6.11 1.37 -2.83
CA TYR A 188 -5.84 1.93 -4.15
C TYR A 188 -6.92 1.67 -5.20
N VAL A 189 -7.59 0.51 -5.15
CA VAL A 189 -8.60 0.10 -6.14
C VAL A 189 -9.89 -0.36 -5.45
N PRO A 190 -10.62 0.56 -4.80
CA PRO A 190 -11.76 0.21 -3.97
C PRO A 190 -12.98 -0.17 -4.79
N LYS A 191 -13.18 -1.47 -4.99
CA LYS A 191 -14.31 -2.02 -5.74
C LYS A 191 -15.64 -1.64 -5.08
N ASN A 192 -16.63 -1.25 -5.88
CA ASN A 192 -17.99 -0.87 -5.44
C ASN A 192 -18.79 -1.99 -4.73
N GLU A 193 -18.23 -3.18 -4.53
CA GLU A 193 -18.86 -4.31 -3.81
C GLU A 193 -18.72 -4.15 -2.28
N ASN A 194 -18.96 -2.93 -1.78
CA ASN A 194 -18.87 -2.55 -0.38
C ASN A 194 -19.98 -3.19 0.47
N HIS A 195 -19.85 -4.50 0.74
CA HIS A 195 -20.50 -5.15 1.89
C HIS A 195 -19.64 -4.98 3.15
N LEU A 196 -19.09 -3.78 3.36
CA LEU A 196 -18.14 -3.46 4.45
C LEU A 196 -18.80 -3.27 5.81
N GLY A 197 -20.06 -3.67 6.01
CA GLY A 197 -20.71 -3.60 7.32
C GLY A 197 -19.88 -4.29 8.41
N ALA A 198 -19.48 -5.55 8.19
CA ALA A 198 -18.67 -6.30 9.15
C ALA A 198 -17.27 -5.70 9.36
N VAL A 199 -16.63 -5.24 8.28
CA VAL A 199 -15.28 -4.64 8.32
C VAL A 199 -15.29 -3.31 9.07
N ARG A 200 -16.31 -2.48 8.84
CA ARG A 200 -16.49 -1.20 9.55
C ARG A 200 -16.64 -1.44 11.05
N SER A 201 -17.45 -2.40 11.45
CA SER A 201 -17.63 -2.75 12.87
C SER A 201 -16.32 -3.27 13.49
N GLU A 202 -15.57 -4.10 12.75
CA GLU A 202 -14.24 -4.58 13.18
C GLU A 202 -13.27 -3.40 13.40
N LEU A 203 -13.22 -2.45 12.46
CA LEU A 203 -12.37 -1.28 12.55
C LEU A 203 -12.80 -0.33 13.69
N GLN A 204 -14.10 -0.10 13.87
CA GLN A 204 -14.62 0.68 14.98
C GLN A 204 -14.22 0.05 16.32
N GLY A 205 -14.34 -1.27 16.46
CA GLY A 205 -13.90 -2.00 17.64
C GLY A 205 -12.39 -1.89 17.89
N ALA A 206 -11.59 -1.96 16.82
CA ALA A 206 -10.15 -1.76 16.90
C ALA A 206 -9.77 -0.35 17.37
N LEU A 207 -10.36 0.70 16.77
CA LEU A 207 -10.10 2.08 17.17
C LEU A 207 -10.57 2.39 18.59
N ALA A 208 -11.71 1.81 19.01
CA ALA A 208 -12.17 1.91 20.38
C ALA A 208 -11.21 1.24 21.37
N SER A 209 -10.62 0.11 20.99
CA SER A 209 -9.59 -0.57 21.79
C SER A 209 -8.32 0.26 21.91
N CYS A 210 -7.84 0.87 20.80
CA CYS A 210 -6.71 1.81 20.81
C CYS A 210 -6.97 3.03 21.71
N LEU A 211 -8.19 3.58 21.64
CA LEU A 211 -8.60 4.69 22.49
C LEU A 211 -8.58 4.34 23.98
N LEU A 212 -9.09 3.15 24.32
CA LEU A 212 -9.09 2.65 25.69
C LEU A 212 -7.66 2.43 26.18
N ASP A 213 -6.83 1.74 25.39
CA ASP A 213 -5.41 1.50 25.71
C ASP A 213 -4.66 2.82 25.99
N HIS A 214 -4.84 3.82 25.13
CA HIS A 214 -4.22 5.14 25.34
C HIS A 214 -4.75 5.86 26.60
N MET A 215 -5.98 5.58 27.02
CA MET A 215 -6.56 6.17 28.24
C MET A 215 -6.14 5.44 29.51
N THR A 216 -5.79 4.16 29.43
CA THR A 216 -5.53 3.31 30.60
C THR A 216 -4.07 2.88 30.74
N SER A 217 -3.23 3.07 29.71
CA SER A 217 -1.83 2.64 29.67
C SER A 217 -0.88 3.78 29.26
N GLU A 218 0.10 4.08 30.11
CA GLU A 218 1.19 5.03 29.80
C GLU A 218 2.15 4.52 28.71
N GLY A 219 2.21 3.19 28.55
CA GLY A 219 3.03 2.46 27.60
C GLY A 219 2.29 2.06 26.32
N SER A 220 1.13 2.67 26.04
CA SER A 220 0.25 2.30 24.92
C SER A 220 1.01 2.07 23.61
N THR A 221 0.67 0.98 22.94
CA THR A 221 1.22 0.64 21.61
C THR A 221 0.33 1.13 20.47
N SER A 222 -0.72 1.89 20.80
CA SER A 222 -1.63 2.51 19.83
C SER A 222 -0.85 3.42 18.86
N PRO A 223 -1.06 3.28 17.54
CA PRO A 223 -0.46 4.20 16.57
C PRO A 223 -1.07 5.61 16.64
N PHE A 224 -2.26 5.73 17.23
CA PHE A 224 -3.07 6.94 17.22
C PHE A 224 -3.20 7.51 18.63
N THR A 225 -3.26 8.84 18.69
CA THR A 225 -3.62 9.58 19.90
C THR A 225 -5.10 9.42 20.22
N LYS A 226 -5.48 9.70 21.46
CA LYS A 226 -6.88 9.77 21.90
C LYS A 226 -7.75 10.67 21.01
N THR A 227 -7.21 11.80 20.55
CA THR A 227 -7.94 12.75 19.69
C THR A 227 -8.12 12.19 18.29
N GLU A 228 -7.09 11.59 17.71
CA GLU A 228 -7.16 10.92 16.40
C GLU A 228 -8.16 9.75 16.42
N CYS A 229 -8.09 8.86 17.43
CA CYS A 229 -9.07 7.76 17.56
C CYS A 229 -10.51 8.27 17.60
N LYS A 230 -10.79 9.34 18.36
CA LYS A 230 -12.13 9.95 18.41
C LYS A 230 -12.56 10.53 17.07
N SER A 231 -11.66 11.23 16.37
CA SER A 231 -11.95 11.79 15.05
C SER A 231 -12.20 10.70 14.01
N TYR A 232 -11.43 9.61 14.02
CA TYR A 232 -11.64 8.47 13.12
C TYR A 232 -12.95 7.75 13.42
N LEU A 233 -13.26 7.48 14.69
CA LEU A 233 -14.53 6.89 15.08
C LEU A 233 -15.72 7.76 14.65
N PHE A 234 -15.61 9.08 14.81
CA PHE A 234 -16.62 10.02 14.34
C PHE A 234 -16.79 9.97 12.82
N ALA A 235 -15.68 10.04 12.06
CA ALA A 235 -15.72 9.97 10.60
C ALA A 235 -16.32 8.64 10.11
N LEU A 236 -15.94 7.52 10.72
CA LEU A 236 -16.49 6.20 10.41
C LEU A 236 -17.97 6.11 10.75
N ASN A 237 -18.45 6.74 11.81
CA ASN A 237 -19.88 6.78 12.14
C ASN A 237 -20.70 7.54 11.10
N GLN A 238 -20.12 8.60 10.52
CA GLN A 238 -20.78 9.42 9.50
C GLN A 238 -20.66 8.87 8.07
N ALA A 239 -19.68 7.99 7.82
CA ALA A 239 -19.54 7.33 6.53
C ALA A 239 -20.79 6.47 6.24
N ALA A 240 -21.33 6.60 5.02
CA ALA A 240 -22.40 5.74 4.54
C ALA A 240 -21.96 4.26 4.56
N GLU A 241 -22.92 3.32 4.58
CA GLU A 241 -22.64 1.87 4.55
C GLU A 241 -21.76 1.45 3.35
N SER A 242 -21.79 2.23 2.26
CA SER A 242 -21.00 2.03 1.05
C SER A 242 -19.65 2.76 1.03
N GLY A 243 -19.17 3.25 2.18
CA GLY A 243 -17.95 4.05 2.26
C GLY A 243 -16.66 3.26 2.05
N HIS A 244 -15.72 3.86 1.31
CA HIS A 244 -14.34 3.39 1.24
C HIS A 244 -13.66 3.51 2.61
N ILE A 245 -13.02 2.43 3.06
CA ILE A 245 -12.27 2.40 4.32
C ILE A 245 -10.78 2.35 3.97
N PRO A 246 -10.02 3.43 4.21
CA PRO A 246 -8.55 3.43 4.12
C PRO A 246 -7.90 2.33 4.98
N ASP A 247 -6.66 1.95 4.68
CA ASP A 247 -5.86 1.13 5.59
C ASP A 247 -5.62 1.91 6.90
N TYR A 248 -6.28 1.49 7.98
CA TYR A 248 -6.08 2.08 9.30
C TYR A 248 -5.20 1.18 10.17
N GLY A 249 -3.90 1.46 10.14
CA GLY A 249 -2.98 1.06 11.19
C GLY A 249 -2.65 -0.44 11.24
N PHE A 250 -2.84 -1.19 10.15
CA PHE A 250 -2.37 -2.58 10.10
C PHE A 250 -0.84 -2.67 10.22
N THR A 251 -0.10 -1.69 9.68
CA THR A 251 1.35 -1.55 9.87
C THR A 251 1.75 -1.56 11.34
N SER A 252 0.98 -0.88 12.20
CA SER A 252 1.29 -0.81 13.64
C SER A 252 1.17 -2.17 14.32
N ARG A 253 0.19 -2.99 13.90
CA ARG A 253 0.00 -4.35 14.42
C ARG A 253 1.16 -5.25 14.02
N ASN A 254 1.64 -5.12 12.79
CA ASN A 254 2.79 -5.87 12.28
C ASN A 254 4.06 -5.52 13.04
N VAL A 255 4.35 -4.22 13.21
CA VAL A 255 5.51 -3.73 13.96
C VAL A 255 5.49 -4.17 15.43
N ASN A 256 4.29 -4.30 16.02
CA ASN A 256 4.12 -4.75 17.41
C ASN A 256 3.93 -6.27 17.57
N LEU A 257 4.08 -7.05 16.49
CA LEU A 257 3.93 -8.50 16.48
C LEU A 257 2.60 -8.99 17.09
N TYR A 258 1.51 -8.28 16.78
CA TYR A 258 0.18 -8.60 17.31
C TYR A 258 -0.22 -10.06 17.03
N GLY A 259 -0.69 -10.75 18.07
CA GLY A 259 -1.11 -12.15 17.98
C GLY A 259 0.04 -13.16 17.80
N GLN A 260 1.30 -12.71 17.83
CA GLN A 260 2.47 -13.57 17.71
C GLN A 260 3.14 -13.78 19.08
N TYR A 261 3.98 -14.82 19.16
CA TYR A 261 4.82 -15.03 20.33
C TYR A 261 5.84 -13.89 20.46
N GLY A 262 5.93 -13.28 21.64
CA GLY A 262 6.79 -12.12 21.87
C GLY A 262 6.20 -10.78 21.41
N ALA A 263 4.87 -10.67 21.31
CA ALA A 263 4.18 -9.41 21.01
C ALA A 263 4.66 -8.24 21.90
N ARG A 264 4.80 -7.05 21.31
CA ARG A 264 5.11 -5.83 22.06
C ARG A 264 3.87 -5.40 22.83
N LEU A 265 3.95 -5.48 24.16
CA LEU A 265 2.86 -5.06 25.05
C LEU A 265 3.02 -3.63 25.57
N ASP A 266 4.24 -3.10 25.51
CA ASP A 266 4.58 -1.73 25.91
C ASP A 266 5.48 -1.11 24.84
N ARG A 267 5.21 0.13 24.45
CA ARG A 267 5.99 0.85 23.44
C ARG A 267 7.50 0.89 23.76
N THR A 268 7.85 0.89 25.04
CA THR A 268 9.24 0.95 25.54
C THR A 268 9.91 -0.43 25.65
N ALA A 269 9.17 -1.52 25.45
CA ALA A 269 9.72 -2.88 25.55
C ALA A 269 10.63 -3.21 24.35
N THR A 270 11.78 -3.82 24.57
CA THR A 270 12.65 -4.28 23.48
C THR A 270 12.30 -5.72 23.11
N VAL A 271 11.82 -5.93 21.88
CA VAL A 271 11.38 -7.21 21.29
C VAL A 271 12.32 -7.64 20.16
N GLU A 272 12.80 -6.68 19.36
CA GLU A 272 13.73 -6.95 18.26
C GLU A 272 15.19 -7.09 18.69
N GLY A 273 15.49 -6.77 19.96
CA GLY A 273 16.84 -6.79 20.50
C GLY A 273 17.75 -5.73 19.87
N ARG A 274 17.17 -4.74 19.17
CA ARG A 274 17.94 -3.70 18.49
C ARG A 274 18.35 -2.67 19.53
N ARG A 275 19.63 -2.74 19.92
CA ARG A 275 20.22 -1.84 20.92
C ARG A 275 20.70 -0.55 20.29
N HIS A 276 20.72 0.50 21.11
CA HIS A 276 21.37 1.76 20.77
C HIS A 276 22.88 1.54 20.58
N PRO A 277 23.52 2.28 19.65
CA PRO A 277 24.96 2.22 19.49
C PRO A 277 25.67 2.67 20.78
N PRO A 278 26.85 2.10 21.09
CA PRO A 278 27.60 2.52 22.27
C PRO A 278 28.00 4.00 22.16
N ARG A 279 28.02 4.69 23.31
CA ARG A 279 28.44 6.09 23.38
C ARG A 279 29.92 6.20 23.01
N SER A 280 30.27 7.11 22.10
CA SER A 280 31.66 7.33 21.68
C SER A 280 32.44 8.15 22.71
N GLU A 281 33.76 7.99 22.75
CA GLU A 281 34.63 8.75 23.66
C GLU A 281 34.49 10.26 23.45
N GLY A 282 34.43 10.71 22.19
CA GLY A 282 34.22 12.12 21.85
C GLY A 282 32.88 12.66 22.33
N TYR A 283 31.82 11.84 22.36
CA TYR A 283 30.54 12.21 22.95
C TYR A 283 30.66 12.38 24.48
N MET A 284 31.34 11.46 25.15
CA MET A 284 31.53 11.53 26.60
C MET A 284 32.26 12.80 27.03
N TYR A 285 33.31 13.19 26.30
CA TYR A 285 34.03 14.45 26.54
C TYR A 285 33.12 15.68 26.38
N LYS A 286 32.36 15.77 25.28
CA LYS A 286 31.41 16.87 25.04
C LYS A 286 30.31 16.94 26.10
N ASN A 287 29.84 15.78 26.57
CA ASN A 287 28.85 15.71 27.63
C ASN A 287 29.36 16.35 28.93
N VAL A 288 30.62 16.10 29.30
CA VAL A 288 31.25 16.72 30.48
C VAL A 288 31.39 18.23 30.29
N LEU A 289 31.89 18.68 29.13
CA LEU A 289 32.04 20.12 28.84
C LEU A 289 30.72 20.90 28.88
N LEU A 290 29.63 20.26 28.44
CA LEU A 290 28.30 20.87 28.37
C LEU A 290 27.44 20.58 29.61
N GLY A 291 28.08 20.26 30.76
CA GLY A 291 27.41 20.12 32.04
C GLY A 291 26.37 19.00 32.12
N GLY A 292 26.45 17.98 31.26
CA GLY A 292 25.52 16.85 31.24
C GLY A 292 24.23 17.07 30.44
N GLY A 293 24.04 18.21 29.78
CA GLY A 293 22.89 18.44 28.90
C GLY A 293 22.75 17.39 27.78
N PRO A 294 23.83 17.05 27.04
CA PRO A 294 23.76 16.08 25.95
C PRO A 294 23.28 14.69 26.35
N VAL A 295 23.59 14.21 27.56
CA VAL A 295 23.13 12.90 28.04
C VAL A 295 21.65 12.90 28.37
N ILE A 296 21.12 14.00 28.88
CA ILE A 296 19.68 14.13 29.16
C ILE A 296 18.88 14.05 27.86
N HIS A 297 19.24 14.83 26.84
CA HIS A 297 18.53 14.81 25.56
C HIS A 297 18.68 13.48 24.83
N LEU A 298 19.87 12.87 24.86
CA LEU A 298 20.07 11.57 24.22
C LEU A 298 19.28 10.47 24.93
N ASN A 299 19.20 10.47 26.27
CA ASN A 299 18.38 9.51 26.99
C ASN A 299 16.87 9.70 26.69
N ARG A 300 16.39 10.94 26.56
CA ARG A 300 15.00 11.22 26.14
C ARG A 300 14.73 10.64 24.74
N LEU A 301 15.65 10.80 23.80
CA LEU A 301 15.56 10.23 22.47
C LEU A 301 15.58 8.69 22.49
N GLU A 302 16.53 8.10 23.22
CA GLU A 302 16.71 6.64 23.31
C GLU A 302 15.50 5.95 23.95
N ASN A 303 14.83 6.60 24.92
CA ASN A 303 13.60 6.11 25.54
C ASN A 303 12.39 6.16 24.59
N LEU A 304 12.42 7.02 23.57
CA LEU A 304 11.37 7.09 22.54
C LEU A 304 11.67 6.21 21.32
N TRP A 305 12.94 5.91 21.07
CA TRP A 305 13.41 5.18 19.89
C TRP A 305 13.73 3.71 20.18
N VAL A 306 12.76 2.97 20.72
CA VAL A 306 12.94 1.57 21.07
C VAL A 306 12.80 0.68 19.82
N ASP A 307 13.72 -0.26 19.62
CA ASP A 307 13.77 -1.18 18.48
C ASP A 307 13.75 -0.53 17.08
N ARG A 308 14.22 0.72 17.01
CA ARG A 308 14.15 1.57 15.82
C ARG A 308 12.73 2.02 15.44
N ILE A 309 11.78 1.93 16.36
CA ILE A 309 10.40 2.37 16.19
C ILE A 309 10.25 3.68 16.97
N ILE A 310 9.61 4.68 16.35
CA ILE A 310 9.21 5.91 17.03
C ILE A 310 7.74 6.15 16.72
N TYR A 311 6.96 6.43 17.75
CA TYR A 311 5.57 6.83 17.62
C TYR A 311 5.49 8.33 17.31
N THR A 312 4.81 8.70 16.22
CA THR A 312 4.77 10.07 15.69
C THR A 312 4.35 11.11 16.73
N HIS A 313 3.38 10.79 17.59
CA HIS A 313 2.91 11.72 18.61
C HIS A 313 3.93 11.93 19.74
N HIS A 314 4.66 10.89 20.13
CA HIS A 314 5.76 11.00 21.10
C HIS A 314 6.96 11.76 20.51
N TRP A 315 7.27 11.52 19.23
CA TRP A 315 8.30 12.27 18.51
C TRP A 315 7.98 13.78 18.47
N ARG A 316 6.76 14.12 18.09
CA ARG A 316 6.28 15.52 18.06
C ARG A 316 6.31 16.15 19.46
N GLY A 317 5.95 15.41 20.50
CA GLY A 317 6.07 15.86 21.88
C GLY A 317 7.51 16.25 22.25
N LEU A 318 8.47 15.34 22.02
CA LEU A 318 9.88 15.63 22.27
C LEU A 318 10.38 16.84 21.48
N LEU A 319 10.03 16.94 20.20
CA LEU A 319 10.43 18.08 19.38
C LEU A 319 9.89 19.40 19.92
N ASN A 320 8.62 19.43 20.35
CA ASN A 320 8.02 20.62 20.93
C ASN A 320 8.73 21.05 22.21
N ASP A 321 8.99 20.10 23.12
CA ASP A 321 9.72 20.38 24.36
C ASP A 321 11.11 20.96 24.06
N LEU A 322 11.83 20.37 23.10
CA LEU A 322 13.15 20.86 22.69
C LEU A 322 13.03 22.28 22.12
N ILE A 323 12.09 22.54 21.22
CA ILE A 323 11.89 23.87 20.63
C ILE A 323 11.58 24.91 21.72
N GLU A 324 10.76 24.57 22.70
CA GLU A 324 10.43 25.46 23.83
C GLU A 324 11.65 25.74 24.71
N GLU A 325 12.41 24.71 25.08
CA GLU A 325 13.64 24.83 25.86
C GLU A 325 14.65 25.76 25.15
N TRP A 326 14.88 25.56 23.85
CA TRP A 326 15.77 26.42 23.05
C TRP A 326 15.25 27.84 22.92
N SER A 327 13.93 28.02 22.74
CA SER A 327 13.33 29.36 22.63
C SER A 327 13.49 30.14 23.93
N MET A 328 13.29 29.50 25.08
CA MET A 328 13.52 30.13 26.38
C MET A 328 15.00 30.45 26.61
N ALA A 329 15.91 29.56 26.22
CA ALA A 329 17.35 29.81 26.32
C ALA A 329 17.80 31.00 25.47
N VAL A 330 17.21 31.20 24.30
CA VAL A 330 17.50 32.35 23.42
C VAL A 330 16.84 33.64 23.93
N ALA A 331 15.61 33.57 24.45
CA ALA A 331 14.88 34.74 24.95
C ALA A 331 15.36 35.23 26.33
N GLY A 332 16.06 34.37 27.08
CA GLY A 332 16.65 34.69 28.39
C GLY A 332 18.04 35.32 28.34
N ILE A 333 18.52 35.72 27.15
CA ILE A 333 19.76 36.48 26.90
C ILE A 333 19.39 37.90 26.47
#